data_AF-A0A345I027-F1
#
_entry.id   AF-A0A345I027-F1
#
_cell.length_a   1.000
_cell.length_b   1.000
_cell.length_c   1.000
_cell.angle_alpha   90.00
_cell.angle_beta   90.00
_cell.angle_gamma   90.00
#
_symmetry.space_group_name_H-M   'P 1'
#
loop_
_entity.id
_entity.type
_entity.pdbx_description
1 polymer ?
#
loop_
_entity_poly.entity_id
_entity_poly.type
_entity_poly.pdbx_seq_one_letter_code
_entity_poly.pdbx_strand_id
1 'polypeptide(L)' 'MPGSEPEGPAEPGDGPARREVRCRLCGRPLRGTASRRTGLGPDCDAKLHPPAPEIRTRRREADQDPIPGI' A
#
# COMPACT_ATOMS: atom_id res chain seq x y z
N MET A 1 10.48 -23.11 47.54
CA MET A 1 10.56 -22.73 46.12
C MET A 1 9.22 -23.05 45.45
N PRO A 2 8.26 -22.12 45.36
CA PRO A 2 7.03 -22.34 44.60
C PRO A 2 7.21 -21.99 43.11
N GLY A 3 6.60 -22.80 42.25
CA GLY A 3 6.86 -22.92 40.82
C GLY A 3 6.38 -21.77 39.93
N SER A 4 7.05 -21.66 38.78
CA SER A 4 6.76 -20.71 37.72
C SER A 4 5.75 -21.32 36.74
N GLU A 5 4.47 -21.06 36.94
CA GLU A 5 3.47 -21.15 35.87
C GLU A 5 2.95 -19.74 35.59
N PRO A 6 3.36 -19.09 34.50
CA PRO A 6 2.61 -17.96 33.99
C PRO A 6 1.46 -18.51 33.14
N GLU A 7 0.37 -18.93 33.79
CA GLU A 7 -0.93 -18.95 33.14
C GLU A 7 -1.51 -17.54 33.24
N GLY A 8 -1.15 -16.71 32.25
CA GLY A 8 -1.74 -15.39 32.02
C GLY A 8 -2.65 -15.48 30.79
N PRO A 9 -3.84 -14.86 30.81
CA PRO A 9 -4.92 -15.14 29.87
C PRO A 9 -4.48 -14.90 28.44
N ALA A 10 -4.84 -15.82 27.54
CA ALA A 10 -4.82 -15.58 26.11
C ALA A 10 -5.68 -14.35 25.85
N GLU A 11 -5.01 -13.19 25.73
CA GLU A 11 -5.63 -11.94 25.35
C GLU A 11 -6.47 -12.22 24.09
N PRO A 12 -7.69 -11.67 23.98
CA PRO A 12 -8.46 -11.82 22.76
C PRO A 12 -7.58 -11.27 21.66
N GLY A 13 -7.06 -12.18 20.83
CA GLY A 13 -6.10 -11.85 19.79
C GLY A 13 -6.64 -10.65 19.06
N ASP A 14 -5.85 -9.57 19.07
CA ASP A 14 -5.97 -8.46 18.14
C ASP A 14 -5.74 -9.04 16.74
N GLY A 15 -6.73 -9.79 16.25
CA GLY A 15 -6.84 -10.16 14.85
C GLY A 15 -6.83 -8.83 14.12
N PRO A 16 -5.90 -8.65 13.17
CA PRO A 16 -5.22 -7.40 12.89
C PRO A 16 -6.23 -6.27 12.98
N ALA A 17 -6.22 -5.52 14.10
CA ALA A 17 -7.03 -4.32 14.20
C ALA A 17 -6.68 -3.54 12.95
N ARG A 18 -7.62 -3.47 12.01
CA ARG A 18 -7.33 -2.98 10.66
C ARG A 18 -6.97 -1.52 10.85
N ARG A 19 -5.67 -1.24 11.02
CA ARG A 19 -5.16 0.09 11.34
C ARG A 19 -5.85 1.02 10.37
N GLU A 20 -6.59 1.98 10.91
CA GLU A 20 -7.30 2.95 10.09
C GLU A 20 -6.26 3.71 9.27
N VAL A 21 -6.09 3.31 8.02
CA VAL A 21 -5.16 3.96 7.12
C VAL A 21 -5.77 5.29 6.76
N ARG A 22 -4.99 6.37 6.92
CA ARG A 22 -5.38 7.72 6.57
C ARG A 22 -4.66 8.16 5.29
N CYS A 23 -5.31 9.03 4.54
CA CYS A 23 -4.69 9.66 3.38
C CYS A 23 -3.47 10.48 3.82
N ARG A 24 -2.31 10.26 3.20
CA ARG A 24 -1.09 11.04 3.47
C ARG A 24 -1.20 12.52 3.06
N LEU A 25 -2.15 12.86 2.18
CA LEU A 25 -2.35 14.22 1.68
C LEU A 25 -3.36 15.03 2.52
N CYS A 26 -4.50 14.42 2.86
CA CYS A 26 -5.63 15.13 3.49
C CYS A 26 -6.03 14.57 4.85
N GLY A 27 -5.39 13.51 5.34
CA GLY A 27 -5.66 12.90 6.65
C GLY A 27 -6.99 12.13 6.77
N ARG A 28 -7.83 12.11 5.73
CA ARG A 28 -9.13 11.42 5.75
C ARG A 28 -8.98 9.89 5.84
N PRO A 29 -9.88 9.18 6.55
CA PRO A 29 -9.83 7.74 6.67
C PRO A 29 -10.09 7.06 5.32
N LEU A 30 -9.26 6.07 4.98
CA LEU A 30 -9.33 5.32 3.74
C LEU A 30 -10.14 4.04 3.94
N ARG A 31 -11.34 4.00 3.36
CA ARG A 31 -12.21 2.82 3.40
C ARG A 31 -11.91 1.81 2.29
N GLY A 32 -11.49 2.28 1.11
CA GLY A 32 -11.21 1.42 -0.04
C GLY A 32 -9.88 0.68 0.07
N THR A 33 -9.84 -0.60 -0.31
CA THR A 33 -8.62 -1.43 -0.29
C THR A 33 -7.52 -0.87 -1.22
N ALA A 34 -7.90 -0.37 -2.40
CA ALA A 34 -6.98 0.28 -3.33
C ALA A 34 -6.34 1.54 -2.71
N SER A 35 -7.17 2.41 -2.10
CA SER A 35 -6.70 3.60 -1.38
C SER A 35 -5.79 3.25 -0.21
N ARG A 36 -6.12 2.19 0.55
CA ARG A 36 -5.25 1.71 1.64
C ARG A 36 -3.89 1.24 1.12
N ARG A 37 -3.85 0.63 -0.06
CA ARG A 37 -2.60 0.16 -0.68
C ARG A 37 -1.71 1.30 -1.15
N THR A 38 -2.28 2.38 -1.69
CA THR A 38 -1.51 3.56 -2.12
C THR A 38 -1.25 4.55 -0.98
N GLY A 39 -2.02 4.49 0.11
CA GLY A 39 -1.96 5.46 1.21
C GLY A 39 -2.57 6.83 0.85
N LEU A 40 -3.32 6.89 -0.26
CA LEU A 40 -3.96 8.10 -0.77
C LEU A 40 -5.46 7.83 -0.99
N GLY A 41 -6.30 8.82 -0.64
CA GLY A 41 -7.73 8.77 -0.94
C GLY A 41 -7.99 8.84 -2.44
N PRO A 42 -9.13 8.35 -2.95
CA PRO A 42 -9.38 8.27 -4.40
C PRO A 42 -9.25 9.63 -5.11
N ASP A 43 -9.66 10.72 -4.46
CA ASP A 43 -9.49 12.09 -5.00
C ASP A 43 -8.02 12.54 -4.99
N CYS A 44 -7.28 12.25 -3.93
CA CYS A 44 -5.87 12.63 -3.81
C CYS A 44 -4.96 11.76 -4.69
N ASP A 45 -5.28 10.48 -4.81
CA ASP A 45 -4.60 9.52 -5.68
C ASP A 45 -4.73 9.94 -7.14
N ALA A 46 -5.94 10.28 -7.62
CA ALA A 46 -6.17 10.77 -8.98
C ALA A 46 -5.41 12.07 -9.31
N LYS A 47 -5.14 12.91 -8.30
CA LYS A 47 -4.35 14.15 -8.47
C LYS A 47 -2.86 13.88 -8.63
N LEU A 48 -2.33 12.84 -7.99
CA LEU A 48 -0.90 12.50 -8.04
C LEU A 48 -0.58 11.45 -9.12
N HIS A 49 -1.50 10.52 -9.32
CA HIS A 49 -1.45 9.46 -10.31
C HIS A 49 -2.65 9.62 -11.24
N PRO A 50 -2.54 10.49 -12.26
CA PRO A 50 -3.52 10.45 -13.34
C PRO A 50 -3.59 9.01 -13.87
N PRO A 51 -4.79 8.46 -14.10
CA PRO A 51 -4.92 7.12 -14.68
C PRO A 51 -4.08 7.10 -15.95
N ALA A 52 -3.21 6.10 -16.06
CA ALA A 52 -2.37 5.96 -17.23
C ALA A 52 -3.30 6.04 -18.45
N PRO A 53 -2.99 6.88 -19.45
CA PRO A 53 -3.79 6.91 -20.66
C PRO A 53 -3.92 5.47 -21.16
N GLU A 54 -5.07 5.15 -21.76
CA GLU A 54 -5.28 3.85 -22.38
C GLU A 54 -4.29 3.71 -23.56
N ILE A 55 -3.04 3.39 -23.25
CA ILE A 55 -1.98 3.18 -24.22
C ILE A 55 -2.37 1.88 -24.89
N ARG A 56 -2.97 2.00 -26.08
CA ARG A 56 -2.97 0.90 -27.04
C ARG A 56 -1.50 0.57 -27.24
N THR A 57 -1.05 -0.53 -26.66
CA THR A 57 0.31 -1.05 -26.76
C THR A 57 0.55 -1.48 -28.21
N ARG A 58 0.70 -0.51 -29.13
CA ARG A 58 1.66 -0.72 -30.22
C ARG A 58 2.98 -0.82 -29.50
N ARG A 59 3.43 -2.05 -29.29
CA ARG A 59 4.74 -2.39 -28.75
C ARG A 59 5.77 -1.60 -29.56
N ARG A 60 6.20 -0.45 -29.03
CA ARG A 60 7.32 0.28 -29.61
C ARG A 60 8.54 -0.55 -29.22
N GLU A 61 9.22 -1.11 -30.20
CA GLU A 61 10.55 -1.65 -29.96
C GLU A 61 11.42 -0.49 -29.49
N ALA A 62 11.86 -0.57 -28.24
CA ALA A 62 12.75 0.43 -27.67
C ALA A 62 14.13 0.18 -28.28
N ASP A 63 14.56 1.08 -29.15
CA ASP A 63 15.94 1.17 -29.64
C ASP A 63 16.79 1.72 -28.50
N GLN A 64 17.18 0.84 -27.57
CA GLN A 64 18.07 1.18 -26.47
C GLN A 64 19.50 1.19 -27.00
N ASP A 65 20.18 2.33 -26.88
CA ASP A 65 21.59 2.45 -27.20
C ASP A 65 22.41 1.56 -26.24
N PRO A 66 23.32 0.73 -26.76
CA PRO A 66 24.13 -0.16 -25.93
C PRO A 66 25.01 0.67 -24.99
N ILE A 67 25.07 0.26 -23.71
CA ILE A 67 25.92 0.94 -22.74
C ILE A 67 27.39 0.67 -23.10
N PRO A 68 28.21 1.70 -23.37
CA PRO A 68 29.60 1.49 -23.76
C PRO A 68 30.41 0.94 -22.57
N GLY A 69 31.05 -0.20 -22.78
CA GLY A 69 31.98 -0.82 -21.81
C GLY A 69 31.41 -1.97 -20.98
N ILE A 70 30.22 -2.49 -21.32
CA ILE A 70 29.64 -3.72 -20.76
C ILE A 70 29.33 -4.69 -21.90
#